data_AF-A0A7J6V633-F1
#
_entry.id   AF-A0A7J6V633-F1
#
_cell.length_a   1.000
_cell.length_b   1.000
_cell.length_c   1.000
_cell.angle_alpha   90.00
_cell.angle_beta   90.00
_cell.angle_gamma   90.00
#
_symmetry.space_group_name_H-M   'P 1'
#
loop_
_entity.id
_entity.type
_entity.pdbx_description
1 polymer ?
#
loop_
_entity_poly.entity_id
_entity_poly.type
_entity_poly.pdbx_seq_one_letter_code
_entity_poly.pdbx_strand_id
1 'polypeptide(L)'
;MSKIDRYMVNVEWTSMFPNSAAEFLHLDVSDHSHVLVLWHASGRKIWPFRFNNAWSLYPFFKDVLMSVWNQHAPGDLVTAISSKLKILKLKLKGWSKLHFSNFHERVAAARIDLHDFQEKL
;
A
#
# COMPACT_ATOMS: atom_id res chain seq x y z
N MET A 1 -22.46 3.92 40.98
CA MET A 1 -22.39 2.55 40.43
C MET A 1 -21.02 2.35 39.82
N SER A 2 -20.25 1.38 40.30
CA SER A 2 -18.89 1.09 39.85
C SER A 2 -18.89 0.22 38.60
N LYS A 3 -18.15 0.60 37.56
CA LYS A 3 -17.96 -0.21 36.35
C LYS A 3 -17.05 -1.41 36.67
N ILE A 4 -17.62 -2.61 36.66
CA ILE A 4 -16.91 -3.87 36.99
C ILE A 4 -16.17 -4.42 35.77
N ASP A 5 -16.70 -4.20 34.57
CA ASP A 5 -16.14 -4.78 33.35
C ASP A 5 -14.82 -4.09 32.98
N ARG A 6 -13.73 -4.86 33.04
CA ARG A 6 -12.36 -4.41 32.72
C ARG A 6 -11.71 -5.38 31.76
N TYR A 7 -10.95 -4.84 30.83
CA TYR A 7 -10.08 -5.59 29.93
C TYR A 7 -8.63 -5.21 30.22
N MET A 8 -7.77 -6.21 30.42
CA MET A 8 -6.35 -6.03 30.68
C MET A 8 -5.56 -6.85 29.68
N VAL A 9 -4.52 -6.24 29.11
CA VAL A 9 -3.58 -6.89 28.18
C VAL A 9 -2.19 -6.89 28.77
N ASN A 10 -1.44 -7.95 28.49
CA ASN A 10 -0.03 -8.03 28.84
C ASN A 10 0.85 -7.70 27.61
N VAL A 11 2.16 -7.59 27.85
CA VAL A 11 3.14 -7.25 26.80
C VAL A 11 3.12 -8.29 25.67
N GLU A 12 2.97 -9.56 26.01
CA GLU A 12 2.89 -10.66 25.04
C GLU A 12 1.67 -10.51 24.12
N TRP A 13 0.51 -10.17 24.67
CA TRP A 13 -0.71 -9.88 23.91
C TRP A 13 -0.52 -8.70 22.95
N THR A 14 0.08 -7.60 23.41
CA THR A 14 0.35 -6.44 22.54
C THR A 14 1.35 -6.76 21.42
N SER A 15 2.25 -7.71 21.65
CA SER A 15 3.19 -8.20 20.63
C SER A 15 2.47 -9.06 19.57
N MET A 16 1.60 -9.97 20.00
CA MET A 16 0.87 -10.87 19.11
C MET A 16 -0.28 -10.18 18.36
N PHE A 17 -0.95 -9.21 19.00
CA PHE A 17 -2.14 -8.53 18.49
C PHE A 17 -1.99 -7.00 18.58
N PRO A 18 -1.06 -6.39 17.81
CA PRO A 18 -0.75 -4.96 17.91
C PRO A 18 -1.92 -4.04 17.51
N ASN A 19 -2.92 -4.58 16.80
CA ASN A 19 -4.14 -3.86 16.42
C ASN A 19 -5.39 -4.45 17.11
N SER A 20 -5.24 -4.95 18.34
CA SER A 20 -6.38 -5.37 19.15
C SER A 20 -7.08 -4.17 19.80
N ALA A 21 -8.40 -4.25 19.91
CA ALA A 21 -9.26 -3.26 20.54
C ALA A 21 -10.34 -3.98 21.36
N ALA A 22 -10.86 -3.31 22.40
CA ALA A 22 -11.96 -3.81 23.21
C ALA A 22 -13.15 -2.86 23.08
N GLU A 23 -14.31 -3.40 22.71
CA GLU A 23 -15.58 -2.69 22.65
C GLU A 23 -16.50 -3.21 23.77
N PHE A 24 -17.06 -2.29 24.55
CA PHE A 24 -18.07 -2.62 25.55
C PHE A 24 -19.44 -2.51 24.90
N LEU A 25 -20.15 -3.63 24.81
CA LEU A 25 -21.49 -3.65 24.22
C LEU A 25 -22.51 -2.97 25.15
N HIS A 26 -23.55 -2.36 24.55
CA HIS A 26 -24.59 -1.64 25.28
C HIS A 26 -25.29 -2.58 26.28
N LEU A 27 -25.55 -2.06 27.49
CA LEU A 27 -26.31 -2.73 28.53
C LEU A 27 -27.79 -2.87 28.13
N ASP A 28 -28.35 -4.07 28.27
CA ASP A 28 -29.78 -4.27 28.53
C ASP A 28 -30.00 -4.34 30.06
N VAL A 29 -31.00 -5.07 30.56
CA VAL A 29 -31.45 -5.14 31.98
C VAL A 29 -30.40 -5.69 32.97
N SER A 30 -29.18 -6.00 32.52
CA SER A 30 -28.08 -6.55 33.34
C SER A 30 -27.13 -5.43 33.79
N ASP A 31 -26.59 -5.57 35.00
CA ASP A 31 -25.50 -4.73 35.53
C ASP A 31 -24.11 -5.11 34.97
N HIS A 32 -24.07 -6.07 34.03
CA HIS A 32 -22.88 -6.49 33.30
C HIS A 32 -22.96 -6.20 31.79
N SER A 33 -21.92 -5.53 31.26
CA SER A 33 -21.67 -5.37 29.82
C SER A 33 -20.67 -6.40 29.33
N HIS A 34 -21.02 -7.16 28.28
CA HIS A 34 -20.04 -7.99 27.60
C HIS A 34 -18.93 -7.14 26.96
N VAL A 35 -17.68 -7.62 27.07
CA VAL A 35 -16.52 -7.03 26.40
C VAL A 35 -16.23 -7.83 25.14
N LEU A 36 -16.35 -7.19 23.98
CA LEU A 36 -15.95 -7.75 22.70
C LEU A 36 -14.49 -7.38 22.42
N VAL A 37 -13.62 -8.38 22.30
CA VAL A 37 -12.23 -8.18 21.91
C VAL A 37 -12.09 -8.37 20.40
N LEU A 38 -11.82 -7.28 19.70
CA LEU A 38 -11.55 -7.28 18.27
C LEU A 38 -10.04 -7.36 18.07
N TRP A 39 -9.57 -8.23 17.18
CA TRP A 39 -8.21 -8.14 16.65
C TRP A 39 -8.28 -8.08 15.14
N HIS A 40 -7.84 -6.96 14.57
CA HIS A 40 -7.64 -6.91 13.14
C HIS A 40 -6.29 -7.56 12.84
N ALA A 41 -6.30 -8.63 12.04
CA ALA A 41 -5.10 -8.98 11.28
C ALA A 41 -4.60 -7.69 10.63
N SER A 42 -3.32 -7.36 10.78
CA SER A 42 -2.73 -6.20 10.12
C SER A 42 -2.90 -6.38 8.61
N GLY A 43 -4.04 -5.95 8.08
CA GLY A 43 -4.32 -6.00 6.67
C GLY A 43 -3.21 -5.22 6.02
N ARG A 44 -2.49 -5.84 5.06
CA ARG A 44 -1.47 -5.14 4.28
C ARG A 44 -2.09 -3.82 3.84
N LYS A 45 -1.51 -2.68 4.22
CA LYS A 45 -1.98 -1.38 3.74
C LYS A 45 -1.96 -1.42 2.22
N ILE A 46 -3.15 -1.51 1.61
CA ILE A 46 -3.28 -1.50 0.16
C ILE A 46 -3.14 -0.06 -0.27
N TRP A 47 -1.93 0.34 -0.65
CA TRP A 47 -1.74 1.64 -1.26
C TRP A 47 -2.43 1.67 -2.63
N PRO A 48 -3.30 2.66 -2.88
CA PRO A 48 -3.90 2.81 -4.19
C PRO A 48 -2.79 3.00 -5.21
N PHE A 49 -2.98 2.42 -6.40
CA PHE A 49 -2.03 2.63 -7.48
C PHE A 49 -2.11 4.08 -7.94
N ARG A 50 -0.97 4.77 -7.90
CA ARG A 50 -0.81 6.10 -8.48
C ARG A 50 0.01 5.96 -9.75
N PHE A 51 -0.55 6.41 -10.86
CA PHE A 51 0.18 6.52 -12.11
C PHE A 51 1.19 7.67 -12.00
N ASN A 52 2.44 7.44 -12.39
CA ASN A 52 3.43 8.50 -12.47
C ASN A 52 3.43 9.07 -13.90
N ASN A 53 3.07 10.34 -14.04
CA ASN A 53 3.01 11.02 -15.34
C ASN A 53 4.36 11.04 -16.04
N ALA A 54 5.49 10.95 -15.32
CA ALA A 54 6.79 10.84 -15.96
C ALA A 54 6.90 9.58 -16.83
N TRP A 55 6.17 8.49 -16.50
CA TRP A 55 6.20 7.27 -17.29
C TRP A 55 5.78 7.50 -18.74
N SER A 56 4.81 8.38 -19.01
CA SER A 56 4.37 8.64 -20.39
C SER A 56 5.39 9.37 -21.25
N LEU A 57 6.44 9.94 -20.64
CA LEU A 57 7.53 10.59 -21.36
C LEU A 57 8.59 9.60 -21.85
N TYR A 58 8.62 8.39 -21.30
CA TYR A 58 9.58 7.37 -21.73
C TYR A 58 9.10 6.69 -23.02
N PRO A 59 9.96 6.53 -24.04
CA PRO A 59 9.60 5.88 -25.31
C PRO A 59 8.95 4.50 -25.11
N PHE A 60 9.47 3.73 -24.15
CA PHE A 60 9.00 2.40 -23.78
C PHE A 60 7.54 2.35 -23.31
N PHE A 61 7.01 3.44 -22.72
CA PHE A 61 5.63 3.45 -22.24
C PHE A 61 4.64 3.20 -23.38
N LYS A 62 4.89 3.80 -24.55
CA LYS A 62 4.06 3.62 -25.73
C LYS A 62 4.05 2.16 -26.18
N ASP A 63 5.22 1.51 -26.19
CA ASP A 63 5.34 0.11 -26.59
C ASP A 63 4.60 -0.82 -25.62
N VAL A 64 4.73 -0.58 -24.31
CA VAL A 64 3.98 -1.34 -23.30
C VAL A 64 2.48 -1.13 -23.47
N LEU A 65 2.04 0.12 -23.64
CA LEU A 65 0.63 0.44 -23.82
C LEU A 65 0.07 -0.30 -25.04
N MET A 66 0.72 -0.18 -26.20
CA MET A 66 0.30 -0.87 -27.43
C MET A 66 0.31 -2.39 -27.26
N SER A 67 1.31 -2.94 -26.57
CA SER A 67 1.39 -4.39 -26.30
C SER A 67 0.19 -4.91 -25.50
N VAL A 68 -0.44 -4.08 -24.68
CA VAL A 68 -1.61 -4.43 -23.87
C VAL A 68 -2.89 -4.08 -24.63
N TRP A 69 -2.92 -2.94 -25.33
CA TRP A 69 -4.11 -2.47 -26.02
C TRP A 69 -4.48 -3.33 -27.22
N ASN A 70 -3.49 -3.91 -27.89
CA ASN A 70 -3.68 -4.81 -29.04
C ASN A 70 -4.09 -6.23 -28.63
N GLN A 71 -4.09 -6.56 -27.33
CA GLN A 71 -4.56 -7.87 -26.88
C GLN A 71 -6.08 -7.94 -26.92
N HIS A 72 -6.57 -9.11 -27.32
CA HIS A 72 -7.98 -9.45 -27.17
C HIS A 72 -8.30 -9.54 -25.68
N ALA A 73 -9.36 -8.86 -25.24
CA ALA A 73 -9.86 -8.90 -23.88
C ALA A 73 -11.34 -9.32 -23.93
N PRO A 74 -11.71 -10.46 -23.33
CA PRO A 74 -13.09 -10.93 -23.33
C PRO A 74 -13.96 -10.07 -22.41
N GLY A 75 -15.26 -10.05 -22.67
CA GLY A 75 -16.25 -9.32 -21.87
C GLY A 75 -16.81 -8.09 -22.58
N ASP A 76 -17.64 -7.34 -21.86
CA ASP A 76 -18.16 -6.04 -22.31
C ASP A 76 -17.06 -4.97 -22.34
N LEU A 77 -17.37 -3.79 -22.90
CA LEU A 77 -16.40 -2.71 -23.04
C LEU A 77 -15.74 -2.32 -21.70
N VAL A 78 -16.52 -2.26 -20.61
CA VAL A 78 -16.05 -1.82 -19.30
C VAL A 78 -15.11 -2.85 -18.68
N THR A 79 -15.45 -4.14 -18.77
CA THR A 79 -14.62 -5.24 -18.26
C THR A 79 -13.35 -5.41 -19.10
N ALA A 80 -13.44 -5.26 -20.42
CA ALA A 80 -12.29 -5.30 -21.32
C ALA A 80 -11.29 -4.17 -21.01
N ILE A 81 -11.77 -2.92 -20.88
CA ILE A 81 -10.94 -1.76 -20.49
C ILE A 81 -10.33 -1.98 -19.11
N SER A 82 -11.14 -2.39 -18.12
CA SER A 82 -10.66 -2.62 -16.75
C SER A 82 -9.57 -3.69 -16.69
N SER A 83 -9.69 -4.74 -17.50
CA SER A 83 -8.69 -5.81 -17.59
C SER A 83 -7.39 -5.31 -18.21
N LYS A 84 -7.47 -4.55 -19.31
CA LYS A 84 -6.30 -3.92 -19.94
C LYS A 84 -5.58 -2.97 -18.98
N LEU A 85 -6.31 -2.13 -18.24
CA LEU A 85 -5.72 -1.23 -17.24
C LEU A 85 -5.05 -1.98 -16.08
N LYS A 86 -5.62 -3.10 -15.63
CA LYS A 86 -4.99 -3.96 -14.62
C LYS A 86 -3.66 -4.55 -15.11
N ILE A 87 -3.62 -5.05 -16.34
CA ILE A 87 -2.39 -5.60 -16.95
C ILE A 87 -1.34 -4.50 -17.11
N LEU A 88 -1.73 -3.34 -17.65
CA LEU A 88 -0.85 -2.19 -17.83
C LEU A 88 -0.22 -1.76 -16.50
N LYS A 89 -1.04 -1.63 -15.45
CA LYS A 89 -0.58 -1.33 -14.09
C LYS A 89 0.49 -2.30 -13.60
N LEU A 90 0.32 -3.60 -13.81
CA LEU A 90 1.29 -4.61 -13.38
C LEU A 90 2.62 -4.48 -14.13
N LYS A 91 2.57 -4.31 -15.46
CA LYS A 91 3.78 -4.11 -16.28
C LYS A 91 4.55 -2.86 -15.86
N LEU A 92 3.85 -1.74 -15.67
CA LEU A 92 4.47 -0.47 -15.25
C LEU A 92 5.05 -0.56 -13.84
N LYS A 93 4.40 -1.25 -12.90
CA LYS A 93 4.97 -1.49 -11.57
C LYS A 93 6.26 -2.31 -11.63
N GLY A 94 6.28 -3.39 -12.42
CA GLY A 94 7.47 -4.21 -12.60
C GLY A 94 8.63 -3.42 -13.18
N TRP A 95 8.36 -2.65 -14.23
CA TRP A 95 9.34 -1.76 -14.84
C TRP A 95 9.84 -0.67 -13.87
N SER A 96 8.94 0.00 -13.17
CA SER A 96 9.30 1.02 -12.19
C SER A 96 10.20 0.44 -11.09
N LYS A 97 9.94 -0.79 -10.66
CA LYS A 97 10.80 -1.48 -9.69
C LYS A 97 12.19 -1.75 -10.29
N LEU A 98 12.27 -2.25 -11.52
CA LEU A 98 13.55 -2.56 -12.16
C LEU A 98 14.42 -1.32 -12.40
N HIS A 99 13.83 -0.20 -12.83
CA HIS A 99 14.59 0.98 -13.25
C HIS A 99 14.75 2.04 -12.15
N PHE A 100 13.88 2.04 -11.12
CA PHE A 100 13.86 3.07 -10.08
C PHE A 100 13.97 2.51 -8.66
N SER A 101 14.25 1.22 -8.46
CA SER A 101 14.46 0.66 -7.10
C SER A 101 15.53 1.42 -6.32
N ASN A 102 16.57 1.90 -7.01
CA ASN A 102 17.73 2.55 -6.40
C ASN A 102 17.74 4.06 -6.69
N PHE A 103 16.59 4.66 -7.02
CA PHE A 103 16.53 6.07 -7.38
C PHE A 103 17.04 6.98 -6.25
N HIS A 104 16.64 6.71 -5.01
CA HIS A 104 17.08 7.49 -3.85
C HIS A 104 18.59 7.37 -3.61
N GLU A 105 19.16 6.17 -3.73
CA GLU A 105 20.60 5.92 -3.59
C GLU A 105 21.38 6.67 -4.67
N ARG A 106 20.92 6.63 -5.92
CA ARG A 106 21.54 7.35 -7.05
C ARG A 106 21.48 8.86 -6.87
N VAL A 107 20.36 9.39 -6.36
CA VAL A 107 20.24 10.82 -6.05
C VAL A 107 21.16 11.22 -4.90
N ALA A 108 21.30 10.37 -3.88
CA ALA A 108 22.21 10.62 -2.76
C ALA A 108 23.67 10.63 -3.21
N ALA A 109 24.08 9.64 -4.02
CA ALA A 109 25.42 9.58 -4.60
C ALA A 109 25.73 10.81 -5.46
N ALA A 110 24.81 11.20 -6.36
CA ALA A 110 25.00 12.39 -7.19
C ALA A 110 25.11 13.69 -6.38
N ARG A 111 24.47 13.77 -5.20
CA ARG A 111 24.62 14.92 -4.29
C ARG A 111 25.99 14.95 -3.61
N ILE A 112 26.52 13.78 -3.23
CA ILE A 112 27.86 13.67 -2.67
C ILE A 112 28.90 14.10 -3.72
N ASP A 113 28.80 13.57 -4.94
CA ASP A 113 29.71 13.93 -6.04
C ASP A 113 29.71 15.45 -6.30
N LEU A 114 28.53 16.09 -6.32
CA LEU A 114 28.41 17.53 -6.48
C LEU A 114 29.15 18.30 -5.37
N HIS A 115 28.99 17.86 -4.12
CA HIS A 115 29.64 18.48 -2.96
C HIS A 115 31.17 18.35 -3.05
N ASP A 116 31.67 17.16 -3.41
CA ASP A 116 33.11 16.91 -3.57
C ASP A 116 33.73 17.75 -4.69
N PHE A 117 32.98 18.02 -5.76
CA PHE A 117 33.41 18.95 -6.82
C PHE A 117 33.42 20.41 -6.33
N GLN A 118 32.45 20.80 -5.50
CA GLN A 118 32.36 22.15 -4.97
C GLN A 118 33.45 22.45 -3.93
N GLU A 119 33.91 21.47 -3.16
CA GLU A 119 35.01 21.66 -2.20
C GLU A 119 36.42 21.70 -2.84
N LYS A 120 36.55 21.24 -4.10
CA LYS A 120 37.82 21.27 -4.85
C LYS A 120 38.01 22.54 -5.69
N LEU A 121 37.03 23.44 -5.69
CA LEU A 121 37.07 24.78 -6.28
C LEU A 121 37.51 25.81 -5.23
#